data_AF-A0A8H8RAC1-F1
#
_entry.id   AF-A0A8H8RAC1-F1
#
_cell.length_a   1.000
_cell.length_b   1.000
_cell.length_c   1.000
_cell.angle_alpha   90.00
_cell.angle_beta   90.00
_cell.angle_gamma   90.00
#
_symmetry.space_group_name_H-M   'P 1'
#
loop_
_entity.id
_entity.type
_entity.pdbx_description
1 polymer ?
#
loop_
_entity_poly.entity_id
_entity_poly.type
_entity_poly.pdbx_seq_one_letter_code
_entity_poly.pdbx_strand_id
1 'polypeptide(L)'
;MIYLPTLISVVEVLIVIVPVLLTVAYVTVAERKTMASMQRRLGPNIVGYYGLLQAFADALKLILKEYVSPTQANLALFFLGPIITLIFSLLGYLVVPYGPGLALSDLNLGILYMLAVSSLATYGSIAETNRPPFDLAEAESELVSGFMTEHSAVIF
;
A
#
# COMPACT_ATOMS: atom_id res chain seq x y z
N MET A 1 -14.69 -17.99 28.19
CA MET A 1 -13.57 -18.81 27.67
C MET A 1 -13.34 -18.69 26.16
N ILE A 2 -14.14 -17.88 25.43
CA ILE A 2 -13.98 -17.65 23.97
C ILE A 2 -13.18 -16.36 23.68
N TYR A 3 -13.18 -15.39 24.60
CA TYR A 3 -12.50 -14.11 24.40
C TYR A 3 -10.97 -14.17 24.40
N LEU A 4 -10.39 -15.12 25.14
CA LEU A 4 -8.93 -15.25 25.25
C LEU A 4 -8.27 -15.67 23.93
N PRO A 5 -8.73 -16.72 23.21
CA PRO A 5 -8.15 -17.08 21.92
C PRO A 5 -8.40 -16.00 20.85
N THR A 6 -9.56 -15.35 20.85
CA THR A 6 -9.83 -14.25 19.89
C THR A 6 -8.96 -13.03 20.14
N LEU A 7 -8.58 -12.76 21.39
CA LEU A 7 -7.70 -11.64 21.72
C LEU A 7 -6.26 -11.93 21.32
N ILE A 8 -5.80 -13.16 21.52
CA ILE A 8 -4.46 -13.61 21.08
C ILE A 8 -4.33 -13.51 19.56
N SER A 9 -5.33 -13.96 18.79
CA SER A 9 -5.27 -13.88 17.33
C SER A 9 -5.26 -12.44 16.81
N VAL A 10 -6.02 -11.54 17.42
CA VAL A 10 -5.98 -10.11 17.06
C VAL A 10 -4.61 -9.49 17.35
N VAL A 11 -3.99 -9.83 18.49
CA VAL A 11 -2.65 -9.34 18.83
C VAL A 11 -1.61 -9.87 17.84
N GLU A 12 -1.69 -11.14 17.44
CA GLU A 12 -0.78 -11.74 16.46
C GLU A 12 -0.87 -11.04 15.10
N VAL A 13 -2.08 -10.77 14.62
CA VAL A 13 -2.32 -10.02 13.37
C VAL A 13 -1.75 -8.59 13.47
N LEU A 14 -1.93 -7.90 14.59
CA LEU A 14 -1.37 -6.57 14.80
C LEU A 14 0.16 -6.57 14.80
N ILE A 15 0.78 -7.60 15.40
CA ILE A 15 2.24 -7.77 15.40
C ILE A 15 2.79 -7.94 13.99
N VAL A 16 2.01 -8.49 13.04
CA VAL A 16 2.43 -8.60 11.63
C VAL A 16 2.13 -7.33 10.83
N ILE A 17 0.93 -6.77 10.95
CA ILE A 17 0.50 -5.62 10.14
C ILE A 17 1.32 -4.37 10.45
N VAL A 18 1.57 -4.06 11.72
CA VAL A 18 2.24 -2.81 12.12
C VAL A 18 3.66 -2.73 11.55
N PRO A 19 4.52 -3.76 11.68
CA PRO A 19 5.83 -3.77 11.01
C PRO A 19 5.74 -3.72 9.50
N VAL A 20 4.79 -4.39 8.86
CA VAL A 20 4.62 -4.36 7.39
C VAL A 20 4.32 -2.94 6.90
N LEU A 21 3.44 -2.19 7.57
CA LEU A 21 3.16 -0.81 7.20
C LEU A 21 4.39 0.09 7.42
N LEU A 22 5.14 -0.14 8.49
CA LEU A 22 6.38 0.60 8.75
C LEU A 22 7.47 0.28 7.73
N THR A 23 7.64 -0.98 7.32
CA THR A 23 8.65 -1.34 6.31
C THR A 23 8.32 -0.67 4.98
N VAL A 24 7.07 -0.69 4.54
CA VAL A 24 6.63 0.03 3.33
C VAL A 24 6.97 1.52 3.44
N ALA A 25 6.62 2.16 4.56
CA ALA A 25 6.91 3.58 4.80
C ALA A 25 8.42 3.89 4.68
N TYR A 26 9.29 3.08 5.28
CA TYR A 26 10.74 3.29 5.23
C TYR A 26 11.37 2.92 3.88
N VAL A 27 10.81 1.96 3.14
CA VAL A 27 11.27 1.64 1.78
C VAL A 27 11.16 2.86 0.87
N THR A 28 10.09 3.65 0.97
CA THR A 28 9.96 4.89 0.16
C THR A 28 11.06 5.93 0.46
N VAL A 29 11.50 6.03 1.73
CA VAL A 29 12.60 6.92 2.12
C VAL A 29 13.93 6.36 1.63
N ALA A 30 14.11 5.04 1.72
CA ALA A 30 15.28 4.35 1.20
C ALA A 30 15.41 4.56 -0.32
N GLU A 31 14.34 4.39 -1.09
CA GLU A 31 14.29 4.64 -2.53
C GLU A 31 14.66 6.08 -2.89
N ARG A 32 14.11 7.07 -2.18
CA ARG A 32 14.48 8.48 -2.38
C ARG A 32 15.97 8.74 -2.12
N LYS A 33 16.57 8.07 -1.14
CA LYS A 33 18.01 8.20 -0.86
C LYS A 33 18.88 7.46 -1.87
N THR A 34 18.48 6.26 -2.32
CA THR A 34 19.24 5.50 -3.32
C THR A 34 19.24 6.23 -4.66
N MET A 35 18.09 6.73 -5.11
CA MET A 35 17.98 7.54 -6.34
C MET A 35 18.82 8.82 -6.27
N ALA A 36 18.78 9.53 -5.13
CA ALA A 36 19.59 10.72 -4.93
C ALA A 36 21.10 10.39 -5.01
N SER A 37 21.52 9.29 -4.36
CA SER A 37 22.89 8.81 -4.40
C SER A 37 23.35 8.47 -5.82
N MET A 38 22.51 7.83 -6.63
CA MET A 38 22.80 7.53 -8.04
C MET A 38 23.00 8.80 -8.87
N GLN A 39 22.20 9.83 -8.59
CA GLN A 39 22.27 11.13 -9.27
C GLN A 39 23.30 12.09 -8.65
N ARG A 40 24.10 11.60 -7.69
CA ARG A 40 25.14 12.38 -6.99
C ARG A 40 24.58 13.65 -6.30
N ARG A 41 23.32 13.57 -5.84
CA ARG A 41 22.67 14.57 -4.98
C ARG A 41 22.33 13.95 -3.62
N LEU A 42 22.10 14.79 -2.61
CA LEU A 42 21.67 14.30 -1.30
C LEU A 42 20.17 14.05 -1.30
N GLY A 43 19.76 12.88 -0.80
CA GLY A 43 18.36 12.55 -0.57
C GLY A 43 17.80 13.26 0.67
N PRO A 44 16.57 12.93 1.09
CA PRO A 44 15.93 13.54 2.24
C PRO A 44 16.81 13.41 3.51
N ASN A 45 17.28 14.54 4.03
CA ASN A 45 18.17 14.60 5.21
C ASN A 45 17.71 15.61 6.27
N ILE A 46 16.63 16.36 6.01
CA ILE A 46 16.20 17.51 6.83
C ILE A 46 15.12 17.10 7.85
N VAL A 47 14.16 16.26 7.46
CA VAL A 47 13.02 15.90 8.32
C VAL A 47 13.43 14.80 9.31
N GLY A 48 13.82 15.21 10.52
CA GLY A 48 14.32 14.32 11.57
C GLY A 48 15.79 13.92 11.37
N TYR A 49 16.29 13.02 12.22
CA TYR A 49 17.66 12.53 12.13
C TYR A 49 17.83 11.69 10.85
N TYR A 50 18.70 12.15 9.94
CA TYR A 50 18.89 11.56 8.61
C TYR A 50 17.61 11.39 7.78
N GLY A 51 16.56 12.20 7.96
CA GLY A 51 15.35 12.05 7.15
C GLY A 51 14.44 10.87 7.53
N LEU A 52 14.67 10.20 8.67
CA LEU A 52 13.85 9.06 9.11
C LEU A 52 12.38 9.44 9.36
N LEU A 53 12.12 10.69 9.78
CA LEU A 53 10.76 11.16 10.04
C LEU A 53 10.02 11.59 8.76
N GLN A 54 10.66 11.52 7.59
CA GLN A 54 10.06 11.93 6.32
C GLN A 54 8.80 11.14 5.99
N ALA A 55 8.82 9.81 6.21
CA ALA A 55 7.67 8.97 5.90
C ALA A 55 6.43 9.34 6.72
N PHE A 56 6.62 9.70 8.00
CA PHE A 56 5.54 10.20 8.86
C PHE A 56 5.05 11.58 8.43
N ALA A 57 5.95 12.46 8.00
CA ALA A 57 5.57 13.79 7.50
C ALA A 57 4.73 13.70 6.22
N ASP A 58 5.06 12.77 5.31
CA ASP A 58 4.29 12.54 4.10
C ASP A 58 2.89 11.98 4.42
N ALA A 59 2.80 11.03 5.37
CA ALA A 59 1.51 10.51 5.82
C ALA A 59 0.63 11.60 6.47
N LEU A 60 1.20 12.42 7.36
CA LEU A 60 0.49 13.55 7.98
C LEU A 60 0.03 14.57 6.94
N LYS A 61 0.86 14.85 5.94
CA LYS A 61 0.51 15.72 4.82
C LYS A 61 -0.71 15.20 4.06
N LEU A 62 -0.79 13.89 3.80
CA LEU A 62 -1.92 13.30 3.09
C LEU A 62 -3.22 13.35 3.90
N ILE A 63 -3.15 13.18 5.23
CA ILE A 63 -4.33 13.31 6.12
C ILE A 63 -4.88 14.74 6.14
N LEU A 64 -3.99 15.74 6.10
CA LEU A 64 -4.37 17.15 6.12
C LEU A 64 -4.79 17.70 4.74
N LYS A 65 -4.44 16.99 3.66
CA LYS A 65 -4.75 17.44 2.31
C LYS A 65 -6.25 17.36 2.08
N GLU A 66 -6.78 18.34 1.34
CA GLU A 66 -8.20 18.37 1.01
C GLU A 66 -8.58 17.19 0.11
N TYR A 67 -9.67 16.54 0.46
CA TYR A 67 -10.30 15.54 -0.38
C TYR A 67 -11.06 16.25 -1.50
N VAL A 68 -10.62 16.04 -2.75
CA VAL A 68 -11.28 16.57 -3.94
C VAL A 68 -11.87 15.37 -4.69
N SER A 69 -13.19 15.28 -4.73
CA SER A 69 -13.88 14.30 -5.55
C SER A 69 -14.22 14.88 -6.93
N PRO A 70 -14.01 14.14 -8.02
CA PRO A 70 -14.41 14.57 -9.35
C PRO A 70 -15.93 14.55 -9.50
N THR A 71 -16.49 15.57 -10.17
CA THR A 71 -17.94 15.70 -10.34
C THR A 71 -18.54 14.73 -11.37
N GLN A 72 -17.72 14.13 -12.24
CA GLN A 72 -18.14 13.19 -13.28
C GLN A 72 -17.76 11.72 -12.98
N ALA A 73 -17.15 11.46 -11.83
CA ALA A 73 -16.69 10.11 -11.46
C ALA A 73 -17.77 9.32 -10.71
N ASN A 74 -17.76 7.99 -10.91
CA ASN A 74 -18.56 7.10 -10.08
C ASN A 74 -17.94 7.00 -8.68
N LEU A 75 -18.56 7.64 -7.70
CA LEU A 75 -18.10 7.70 -6.32
C LEU A 75 -17.84 6.30 -5.72
N ALA A 76 -18.66 5.31 -6.04
CA ALA A 76 -18.51 3.97 -5.46
C ALA A 76 -17.20 3.30 -5.89
N LEU A 77 -16.88 3.34 -7.19
CA LEU A 77 -15.63 2.77 -7.72
C LEU A 77 -14.42 3.59 -7.29
N PHE A 78 -14.56 4.92 -7.23
CA PHE A 78 -13.50 5.83 -6.83
C PHE A 78 -12.98 5.55 -5.41
N PHE A 79 -13.86 5.22 -4.45
CA PHE A 79 -13.41 4.85 -3.11
C PHE A 79 -13.08 3.36 -2.98
N LEU A 80 -13.81 2.48 -3.65
CA LEU A 80 -13.61 1.04 -3.51
C LEU A 80 -12.31 0.56 -4.15
N GLY A 81 -11.85 1.15 -5.25
CA GLY A 81 -10.61 0.73 -5.93
C GLY A 81 -9.41 0.69 -4.98
N PRO A 82 -9.00 1.82 -4.39
CA PRO A 82 -7.85 1.89 -3.48
C PRO A 82 -8.03 1.06 -2.20
N ILE A 83 -9.27 0.93 -1.71
CA ILE A 83 -9.55 0.08 -0.52
C ILE A 83 -9.35 -1.40 -0.86
N ILE A 84 -9.83 -1.84 -2.03
CA ILE A 84 -9.73 -3.23 -2.48
C ILE A 84 -8.27 -3.63 -2.69
N THR A 85 -7.47 -2.80 -3.35
CA THR A 85 -6.04 -3.07 -3.61
C THR A 85 -5.26 -3.19 -2.29
N LEU A 86 -5.50 -2.29 -1.34
CA LEU A 86 -4.84 -2.31 -0.04
C LEU A 86 -5.24 -3.54 0.80
N ILE A 87 -6.52 -3.91 0.83
CA ILE A 87 -6.99 -5.09 1.56
C ILE A 87 -6.36 -6.37 0.98
N PHE A 88 -6.39 -6.55 -0.34
CA PHE A 88 -5.82 -7.77 -0.95
C PHE A 88 -4.29 -7.85 -0.79
N SER A 89 -3.58 -6.71 -0.81
CA SER A 89 -2.14 -6.69 -0.52
C SER A 89 -1.82 -7.15 0.91
N LEU A 90 -2.61 -6.69 1.90
CA LEU A 90 -2.42 -7.10 3.31
C LEU A 90 -2.83 -8.55 3.56
N LEU A 91 -3.86 -9.06 2.88
CA LEU A 91 -4.30 -10.46 2.99
C LEU A 91 -3.22 -11.45 2.54
N GLY A 92 -2.33 -11.07 1.61
CA GLY A 92 -1.22 -11.93 1.18
C GLY A 92 -0.25 -12.32 2.31
N TYR A 93 -0.12 -11.49 3.34
CA TYR A 93 0.78 -11.77 4.46
C TYR A 93 0.29 -12.88 5.40
N LEU A 94 -0.97 -13.32 5.29
CA LEU A 94 -1.53 -14.39 6.14
C LEU A 94 -0.78 -15.72 6.01
N VAL A 95 -0.29 -16.03 4.81
CA VAL A 95 0.26 -17.35 4.47
C VAL A 95 1.78 -17.39 4.57
N VAL A 96 2.44 -16.25 4.73
CA VAL A 96 3.90 -16.19 4.74
C VAL A 96 4.45 -16.81 6.03
N PRO A 97 5.30 -17.87 5.95
CA PRO A 97 5.90 -18.47 7.14
C PRO A 97 7.12 -17.65 7.60
N TYR A 98 7.13 -17.25 8.87
CA TYR A 98 8.26 -16.56 9.52
C TYR A 98 9.22 -17.54 10.23
N GLY A 99 8.80 -18.80 10.40
CA GLY A 99 9.59 -19.87 11.01
C GLY A 99 8.81 -21.19 11.04
N PRO A 100 9.40 -22.27 11.60
CA PRO A 100 8.71 -23.56 11.70
C PRO A 100 7.45 -23.43 12.57
N GLY A 101 6.27 -23.60 11.95
CA GLY A 101 4.98 -23.45 12.63
C GLY A 101 4.58 -22.02 12.99
N LEU A 102 5.32 -21.00 12.50
CA LEU A 102 5.05 -19.59 12.76
C LEU A 102 4.51 -18.92 11.49
N ALA A 103 3.21 -19.13 11.24
CA ALA A 103 2.42 -18.45 10.24
C ALA A 103 1.07 -18.06 10.85
N LEU A 104 0.50 -16.93 10.44
CA LEU A 104 -0.80 -16.46 10.95
C LEU A 104 -1.92 -17.47 10.67
N SER A 105 -1.90 -18.07 9.48
CA SER A 105 -2.77 -19.19 9.13
C SER A 105 -2.01 -20.26 8.35
N ASP A 106 -1.79 -21.40 8.99
CA ASP A 106 -1.24 -22.58 8.31
C ASP A 106 -2.33 -23.23 7.45
N LEU A 107 -2.42 -22.78 6.20
CA LEU A 107 -3.34 -23.31 5.20
C LEU A 107 -2.64 -24.41 4.39
N ASN A 108 -3.21 -25.61 4.37
CA ASN A 108 -2.75 -26.71 3.50
C ASN A 108 -2.64 -26.31 2.02
N LEU A 109 -3.47 -25.36 1.57
CA LEU A 109 -3.50 -24.81 0.22
C LEU A 109 -2.95 -23.37 0.16
N GLY A 110 -1.91 -23.05 0.94
CA GLY A 110 -1.34 -21.71 1.02
C GLY A 110 -0.92 -21.12 -0.33
N ILE A 111 -0.31 -21.91 -1.22
CA ILE A 111 0.11 -21.45 -2.55
C ILE A 111 -1.10 -21.06 -3.41
N LEU A 112 -2.19 -21.82 -3.37
CA LEU A 112 -3.41 -21.50 -4.12
C LEU A 112 -4.08 -20.24 -3.58
N TYR A 113 -4.05 -20.04 -2.25
CA TYR A 113 -4.53 -18.81 -1.64
C TYR A 113 -3.73 -17.60 -2.13
N MET A 114 -2.39 -17.67 -2.12
CA MET A 114 -1.54 -16.58 -2.61
C MET A 114 -1.80 -16.24 -4.08
N LEU A 115 -2.04 -17.25 -4.91
CA LEU A 115 -2.39 -17.05 -6.33
C LEU A 115 -3.79 -16.43 -6.51
N ALA A 116 -4.76 -16.81 -5.68
CA ALA A 116 -6.10 -16.22 -5.73
C ALA A 116 -6.07 -14.76 -5.29
N VAL A 117 -5.35 -14.45 -4.21
CA VAL A 117 -5.21 -13.08 -3.68
C VAL A 117 -4.49 -12.17 -4.67
N SER A 118 -3.42 -12.64 -5.31
CA SER A 118 -2.70 -11.84 -6.31
C SER A 118 -3.54 -11.54 -7.55
N SER A 119 -4.33 -12.51 -8.03
CA SER A 119 -5.28 -12.28 -9.12
C SER A 119 -6.36 -11.26 -8.75
N LEU A 120 -6.95 -11.39 -7.56
CA LEU A 120 -7.97 -10.43 -7.08
C LEU A 120 -7.42 -9.01 -6.87
N ALA A 121 -6.16 -8.88 -6.45
CA ALA A 121 -5.50 -7.58 -6.36
C ALA A 121 -5.45 -6.85 -7.72
N THR A 122 -5.25 -7.57 -8.83
CA THR A 122 -5.24 -6.96 -10.17
C THR A 122 -6.61 -6.39 -10.56
N TYR A 123 -7.72 -6.99 -10.12
CA TYR A 123 -9.06 -6.42 -10.34
C TYR A 123 -9.26 -5.11 -9.58
N GLY A 124 -8.65 -4.96 -8.39
CA GLY A 124 -8.63 -3.69 -7.67
C GLY A 124 -7.93 -2.58 -8.47
N SER A 125 -6.76 -2.89 -9.04
CA SER A 125 -6.00 -1.94 -9.86
C SER A 125 -6.70 -1.57 -11.17
N ILE A 126 -7.43 -2.51 -11.77
CA ILE A 126 -8.26 -2.24 -12.96
C ILE A 126 -9.48 -1.38 -12.59
N ALA A 127 -10.11 -1.64 -11.44
CA ALA A 127 -11.24 -0.84 -10.96
C ALA A 127 -10.83 0.63 -10.67
N GLU A 128 -9.58 0.85 -10.27
CA GLU A 128 -9.01 2.18 -10.03
C GLU A 128 -8.70 2.94 -11.34
N THR A 129 -8.13 2.25 -12.34
CA THR A 129 -7.65 2.88 -13.57
C THR A 129 -8.64 2.85 -14.74
N ASN A 130 -9.70 2.03 -14.64
CA ASN A 130 -10.65 1.74 -15.73
C ASN A 130 -9.95 1.46 -17.08
N ARG A 131 -8.75 0.87 -17.03
CA ARG A 131 -7.83 0.63 -18.16
C ARG A 131 -7.21 -0.78 -18.10
N PRO A 132 -6.72 -1.33 -19.23
CA PRO A 132 -6.12 -2.66 -19.28
C PRO A 132 -4.76 -2.76 -18.55
N PRO A 133 -4.43 -3.93 -17.98
CA PRO A 133 -3.40 -4.12 -16.94
C PRO A 133 -1.92 -4.01 -17.37
N PHE A 134 -1.60 -3.49 -18.56
CA PHE A 134 -0.21 -3.43 -19.07
C PHE A 134 0.17 -2.09 -19.73
N ASP A 135 -0.59 -1.03 -19.47
CA ASP A 135 -0.31 0.31 -20.01
C ASP A 135 0.39 1.18 -18.94
N LEU A 136 1.71 1.00 -18.77
CA LEU A 136 2.56 1.83 -17.89
C LEU A 136 2.91 3.16 -18.57
N ALA A 137 1.91 4.01 -18.80
CA ALA A 137 2.08 5.35 -19.36
C ALA A 137 2.32 6.43 -18.28
N GLU A 138 3.02 6.09 -17.19
CA GLU A 138 3.22 7.01 -16.07
C GLU A 138 4.21 8.14 -16.38
N ALA A 139 5.04 7.99 -17.42
CA ALA A 139 6.01 9.01 -17.84
C ALA A 139 5.55 9.91 -19.01
N GLU A 140 4.50 9.55 -19.75
CA GLU A 140 4.08 10.27 -20.97
C GLU A 140 2.82 11.11 -20.78
N SER A 141 2.00 10.76 -19.77
CA SER A 141 0.66 11.33 -19.57
C SER A 141 0.60 12.52 -18.60
N GLU A 142 1.65 12.75 -17.77
CA GLU A 142 1.77 13.96 -16.94
C GLU A 142 1.76 15.27 -17.76
N LEU A 143 2.19 15.21 -19.03
CA LEU A 143 2.37 16.40 -19.87
C LEU A 143 1.14 16.80 -20.70
N VAL A 144 0.12 15.94 -20.87
CA VAL A 144 -0.97 16.20 -21.84
C VAL A 144 -2.38 16.09 -21.26
N SER A 145 -2.64 15.26 -20.25
CA SER A 145 -4.00 15.13 -19.70
C SER A 145 -3.98 14.54 -18.29
N GLY A 146 -4.48 15.28 -17.30
CA GLY A 146 -4.59 14.86 -15.90
C GLY A 146 -5.59 13.72 -15.66
N PHE A 147 -5.32 12.55 -16.24
CA PHE A 147 -6.15 11.33 -16.18
C PHE A 147 -5.35 10.15 -15.58
N MET A 148 -4.62 10.38 -14.49
CA MET A 148 -4.29 9.34 -13.51
C MET A 148 -4.53 9.86 -12.08
N THR A 149 -5.14 8.97 -11.29
CA THR A 149 -5.69 9.13 -9.94
C THR A 149 -6.07 10.56 -9.55
N GLU A 150 -7.32 10.93 -9.83
CA GLU A 150 -7.96 12.10 -9.20
C GLU A 150 -8.08 11.95 -7.67
N HIS A 151 -7.48 10.90 -7.09
CA HIS A 151 -7.35 10.68 -5.66
C HIS A 151 -6.50 11.79 -5.05
N SER A 152 -7.10 12.46 -4.07
CA SER A 152 -6.42 13.38 -3.20
C SER A 152 -6.52 12.87 -1.76
N ALA A 153 -5.59 13.35 -0.93
CA ALA A 153 -5.52 13.03 0.48
C ALA A 153 -5.21 11.55 0.76
N VAL A 154 -5.99 10.91 1.63
CA VAL A 154 -5.73 9.57 2.18
C VAL A 154 -5.94 8.43 1.18
N ILE A 155 -6.63 8.69 0.07
CA ILE A 155 -6.97 7.69 -0.94
C ILE A 155 -5.84 7.52 -1.97
N PHE A 156 -4.88 8.44 -1.96
CA PHE A 156 -3.63 8.38 -2.72
C PHE A 156 -2.60 7.52 -1.97
#